data_AF-A0AAD5UDC4-F1
#
_entry.id   AF-A0AAD5UDC4-F1
#
_cell.length_a   1.000
_cell.length_b   1.000
_cell.length_c   1.000
_cell.angle_alpha   90.00
_cell.angle_beta   90.00
_cell.angle_gamma   90.00
#
_symmetry.space_group_name_H-M   'P 1'
#
loop_
_entity.id
_entity.type
_entity.pdbx_description
1 polymer ?
#
loop_
_entity_poly.entity_id
_entity_poly.type
_entity_poly.pdbx_seq_one_letter_code
_entity_poly.pdbx_strand_id
1 'polypeptide(L)'
;MSKTRFIFPFDALLALGIIGGVYIGGQFGVAAYQRFENWGKPKRWSVDKWDRRMMDRDCRLTGNVNFQIAEARAPPQFSRNSAWELEKA
;
A
#
# COMPACT_ATOMS: atom_id res chain seq x y z
N MET A 1 4.31 -56.70 -21.29
CA MET A 1 3.99 -55.30 -20.92
C MET A 1 5.27 -54.60 -20.52
N SER A 2 5.80 -53.71 -21.36
CA SER A 2 6.97 -52.90 -21.01
C SER A 2 6.58 -51.92 -19.90
N LYS A 3 7.37 -51.89 -18.81
CA LYS A 3 7.20 -50.90 -17.74
C LYS A 3 7.74 -49.56 -18.23
N THR A 4 6.87 -48.67 -18.68
CA THR A 4 7.25 -47.27 -18.92
C THR A 4 7.67 -46.65 -17.60
N ARG A 5 8.89 -46.12 -17.50
CA ARG A 5 9.34 -45.37 -16.32
C ARG A 5 8.73 -43.99 -16.40
N PHE A 6 7.95 -43.61 -15.38
CA PHE A 6 7.51 -42.25 -15.21
C PHE A 6 8.75 -41.36 -14.94
N ILE A 7 8.93 -40.33 -15.75
CA ILE A 7 9.98 -39.32 -15.57
C ILE A 7 9.29 -38.06 -15.08
N PHE A 8 9.61 -37.65 -13.85
CA PHE A 8 9.08 -36.42 -13.27
C PHE A 8 9.74 -35.21 -13.94
N PRO A 9 8.98 -34.24 -14.48
CA PRO A 9 9.53 -33.10 -15.21
C PRO A 9 10.10 -32.04 -14.26
N PHE A 10 11.20 -32.36 -13.57
CA PHE A 10 11.81 -31.52 -12.55
C PHE A 10 12.25 -30.16 -13.08
N ASP A 11 12.92 -30.11 -14.23
CA ASP A 11 13.45 -28.86 -14.80
C ASP A 11 12.35 -27.84 -15.11
N ALA A 12 11.22 -28.30 -15.65
CA ALA A 12 10.07 -27.44 -15.92
C ALA A 12 9.45 -26.90 -14.63
N LEU A 13 9.32 -27.75 -13.61
CA LEU A 13 8.76 -27.36 -12.31
C LEU A 13 9.70 -26.43 -11.52
N LEU A 14 11.02 -26.63 -11.64
CA LEU A 14 12.01 -25.75 -11.03
C LEU A 14 11.93 -24.34 -11.62
N ALA A 15 11.86 -24.22 -12.95
CA ALA A 15 11.71 -22.93 -13.61
C ALA A 15 10.42 -22.21 -13.16
N LEU A 16 9.30 -22.93 -13.09
CA LEU A 16 8.04 -22.39 -12.56
C LEU A 16 8.14 -22.01 -11.08
N GLY A 17 8.85 -22.80 -10.28
CA GLY A 17 9.09 -22.53 -8.86
C GLY A 17 9.91 -21.25 -8.64
N ILE A 18 10.92 -20.99 -9.46
CA ILE A 18 11.72 -19.76 -9.39
C ILE A 18 10.85 -18.55 -9.74
N ILE A 19 10.07 -18.61 -10.83
CA ILE A 19 9.15 -17.53 -11.23
C ILE A 19 8.14 -17.26 -10.11
N GLY A 20 7.54 -18.30 -9.55
CA GLY A 20 6.61 -18.20 -8.43
C GLY A 20 7.27 -17.60 -7.18
N GLY A 21 8.51 -18.01 -6.88
CA GLY A 21 9.27 -17.49 -5.75
C GLY A 21 9.55 -15.98 -5.86
N VAL A 22 9.98 -15.52 -7.03
CA VAL A 22 10.19 -14.08 -7.29
C VAL A 22 8.88 -13.31 -7.21
N TYR A 23 7.80 -13.83 -7.80
CA TYR A 23 6.48 -13.19 -7.76
C TYR A 23 5.97 -13.03 -6.32
N ILE A 24 6.00 -14.11 -5.53
CA ILE A 24 5.58 -14.11 -4.12
C ILE A 24 6.47 -13.15 -3.32
N GLY A 25 7.79 -13.24 -3.47
CA GLY A 25 8.74 -12.36 -2.80
C GLY A 25 8.49 -10.89 -3.09
N GLY A 26 8.27 -10.53 -4.35
CA GLY A 26 7.92 -9.17 -4.77
C GLY A 26 6.59 -8.69 -4.17
N GLN A 27 5.55 -9.54 -4.21
CA GLN A 27 4.22 -9.20 -3.68
C GLN A 27 4.28 -8.92 -2.18
N PHE A 28 4.92 -9.80 -1.40
CA PHE A 28 5.06 -9.61 0.05
C PHE A 28 5.98 -8.43 0.39
N GLY A 29 7.07 -8.24 -0.36
CA GLY A 29 7.98 -7.12 -0.18
C GLY A 29 7.31 -5.77 -0.36
N VAL A 30 6.55 -5.60 -1.45
CA VAL A 30 5.79 -4.36 -1.71
C VAL A 30 4.70 -4.14 -0.66
N ALA A 31 3.97 -5.19 -0.27
CA ALA A 31 2.93 -5.08 0.75
C ALA A 31 3.49 -4.69 2.13
N ALA A 32 4.64 -5.25 2.51
CA ALA A 32 5.32 -4.91 3.75
C ALA A 32 5.82 -3.46 3.74
N TYR A 33 6.44 -3.02 2.64
CA TYR A 33 6.91 -1.64 2.47
C TYR A 33 5.76 -0.63 2.56
N GLN A 34 4.65 -0.88 1.85
CA GLN A 34 3.48 0.00 1.90
C GLN A 34 2.87 0.07 3.30
N ARG A 35 2.86 -1.03 4.06
CA ARG A 35 2.42 -0.99 5.45
C ARG A 35 3.37 -0.17 6.32
N PHE A 36 4.68 -0.30 6.10
CA PHE A 36 5.67 0.47 6.83
C PHE A 36 5.48 1.99 6.62
N GLU A 37 5.34 2.44 5.37
CA GLU A 37 5.08 3.86 5.06
C GLU A 37 3.76 4.38 5.64
N ASN A 38 2.73 3.53 5.66
CA ASN A 38 1.40 3.87 6.15
C ASN A 38 1.25 3.61 7.67
N TRP A 39 2.34 3.57 8.44
CA TRP A 39 2.33 3.38 9.89
C TRP A 39 1.56 2.13 10.34
N GLY A 40 1.77 1.03 9.63
CA GLY A 40 1.14 -0.26 9.85
C GLY A 40 -0.25 -0.42 9.21
N LYS A 41 -0.84 0.65 8.65
CA LYS A 41 -2.13 0.59 7.97
C LYS A 41 -1.99 0.05 6.53
N PRO A 42 -3.00 -0.63 5.99
CA PRO A 42 -3.00 -1.03 4.59
C PRO A 42 -3.09 0.19 3.67
N LYS A 43 -2.52 0.07 2.46
CA LYS A 43 -2.69 1.06 1.39
C LYS A 43 -4.17 1.17 1.01
N ARG A 44 -4.66 2.41 0.83
CA ARG A 44 -6.01 2.68 0.32
C ARG A 44 -6.03 2.53 -1.21
N TRP A 45 -7.08 1.88 -1.72
CA TRP A 45 -7.33 1.67 -3.14
C TRP A 45 -8.61 2.42 -3.53
N SER A 46 -8.76 2.74 -4.82
CA SER A 46 -9.95 3.42 -5.35
C SER A 46 -10.30 4.75 -4.67
N VAL A 47 -9.26 5.51 -4.27
CA VAL A 47 -9.39 6.80 -3.58
C VAL A 47 -9.98 7.85 -4.52
N ASP A 48 -11.18 8.30 -4.21
CA ASP A 48 -11.91 9.28 -5.01
C ASP A 48 -11.52 10.74 -4.67
N LYS A 49 -12.24 11.72 -5.23
CA LYS A 49 -11.97 13.15 -4.97
C LYS A 49 -12.26 13.53 -3.52
N TRP A 50 -13.33 13.00 -2.94
CA TRP A 50 -13.71 13.27 -1.56
C TRP A 50 -12.67 12.69 -0.60
N ASP A 51 -12.27 11.44 -0.82
CA ASP A 51 -11.27 10.74 -0.02
C ASP A 51 -9.94 11.50 -0.01
N ARG A 52 -9.50 12.05 -1.15
CA ARG A 52 -8.29 12.88 -1.20
C ARG A 52 -8.43 14.13 -0.33
N ARG A 53 -9.55 14.84 -0.42
CA ARG A 53 -9.80 16.02 0.43
C ARG A 53 -9.87 15.66 1.92
N MET A 54 -10.41 14.48 2.26
CA MET A 54 -10.41 13.98 3.64
C MET A 54 -9.00 13.57 4.11
N MET A 55 -8.18 12.96 3.26
CA MET A 55 -6.79 12.64 3.55
C MET A 55 -5.94 13.89 3.79
N ASP A 56 -6.15 14.95 2.99
CA ASP A 56 -5.49 16.24 3.20
C ASP A 56 -5.91 16.87 4.53
N ARG A 57 -7.20 16.78 4.88
CA ARG A 57 -7.72 17.20 6.18
C ARG A 57 -7.07 16.42 7.33
N ASP A 58 -7.00 15.09 7.22
CA ASP A 58 -6.39 14.24 8.24
C ASP A 58 -4.88 14.54 8.38
N CYS A 59 -4.19 14.80 7.27
CA CYS A 59 -2.80 15.27 7.27
C CYS A 59 -2.65 16.61 7.98
N ARG A 60 -3.57 17.56 7.78
CA ARG A 60 -3.57 18.84 8.50
C ARG A 60 -3.86 18.69 9.99
N LEU A 61 -4.61 17.68 10.39
CA LEU A 61 -4.90 17.40 11.80
C LEU A 61 -3.75 16.69 12.51
N THR A 62 -3.01 15.84 11.80
CA THR A 62 -2.12 14.86 12.43
C THR A 62 -0.66 14.93 11.96
N GLY A 63 -0.39 15.66 10.88
CA GLY A 63 0.89 15.67 10.18
C GLY A 63 1.11 14.49 9.22
N ASN A 64 0.14 13.57 9.08
CA ASN A 64 0.26 12.39 8.22
C ASN A 64 -1.07 12.07 7.51
N VAL A 65 -1.02 11.78 6.20
CA VAL A 65 -2.20 11.50 5.36
C VAL A 65 -2.96 10.21 5.74
N ASN A 66 -2.33 9.30 6.49
CA ASN A 66 -2.91 8.01 6.88
C ASN A 66 -3.20 7.90 8.38
N PHE A 67 -2.71 8.84 9.19
CA PHE A 67 -2.94 8.82 10.63
C PHE A 67 -4.35 9.33 10.95
N GLN A 68 -4.98 8.73 11.96
CA GLN A 68 -6.35 9.07 12.35
C GLN A 68 -6.35 9.44 13.83
N ILE A 69 -7.09 10.50 14.17
CA ILE A 69 -7.32 10.95 15.54
C ILE A 69 -8.82 11.04 15.80
N ALA A 70 -9.22 10.78 17.05
CA ALA A 70 -10.61 10.83 17.49
C ALA A 70 -10.84 11.86 18.60
N GLU A 71 -9.93 12.82 18.76
CA GLU A 71 -10.03 13.86 19.77
C GLU A 71 -11.20 14.81 19.49
N ALA A 72 -11.96 15.16 20.53
CA ALA A 72 -13.12 16.04 20.41
C ALA A 72 -12.75 17.48 20.02
N ARG A 73 -11.54 17.94 20.39
CA ARG A 73 -11.04 19.28 20.09
C ARG A 73 -9.82 19.17 19.18
N ALA A 74 -9.87 19.87 18.05
CA ALA A 74 -8.76 19.92 17.12
C ALA A 74 -7.53 20.66 17.72
N PRO A 75 -6.31 20.33 17.27
CA PRO A 75 -5.11 21.04 17.70
C PRO A 75 -5.17 22.52 17.27
N PRO A 76 -4.63 23.46 18.06
CA PRO A 76 -4.71 24.90 17.75
C PRO A 76 -4.17 25.26 16.36
N GLN A 77 -3.15 24.55 15.88
CA GLN A 77 -2.50 24.74 14.59
C GLN A 77 -3.46 24.49 13.41
N PHE A 78 -4.47 23.64 13.59
CA PHE A 78 -5.45 23.33 12.54
C PHE A 78 -6.23 24.57 12.08
N SER A 79 -6.42 25.55 12.98
CA SER A 79 -7.07 26.82 12.65
C SER A 79 -6.27 27.70 11.69
N ARG A 80 -4.95 27.49 11.58
CA ARG A 80 -4.03 28.33 10.80
C ARG A 80 -3.41 27.62 9.59
N ASN A 81 -3.60 26.31 9.45
CA ASN A 81 -2.93 25.51 8.42
C ASN A 81 -3.79 25.24 7.18
N SER A 82 -4.80 26.07 6.91
CA SER A 82 -5.55 26.00 5.66
C SER A 82 -4.65 26.40 4.48
N ALA A 83 -4.49 25.49 3.53
CA ALA A 83 -3.80 25.74 2.28
C ALA A 83 -4.82 25.85 1.14
N TRP A 84 -4.68 26.89 0.33
CA TRP A 84 -5.45 27.03 -0.92
C TRP A 84 -4.51 26.71 -2.07
N GLU A 85 -4.91 25.77 -2.91
CA GLU A 85 -4.14 25.36 -4.08
C GLU A 85 -4.19 26.50 -5.12
N LEU A 86 -3.03 26.96 -5.57
CA LEU A 86 -2.92 27.94 -6.65
C LEU A 86 -2.58 27.18 -7.93
N GLU A 87 -3.44 27.31 -8.93
CA GLU A 87 -3.19 26.75 -10.26
C GLU A 87 -2.30 27.68 -11.08
N LYS A 88 -1.44 27.10 -11.90
CA LYS A 88 -0.62 27.86 -12.84
C LYS A 88 -1.52 28.36 -13.99
N ALA A 89 -1.34 29.62 -14.38
CA ALA A 89 -1.97 30.21 -15.57
C ALA A 89 -1.47 29.57 -16.87
#